data_AF-A0A6B0W119-F1
#
_entry.id   AF-A0A6B0W119-F1
#
_cell.length_a   1.000
_cell.length_b   1.000
_cell.length_c   1.000
_cell.angle_alpha   90.00
_cell.angle_beta   90.00
_cell.angle_gamma   90.00
#
_symmetry.space_group_name_H-M   'P 1'
#
loop_
_entity.id
_entity.type
_entity.pdbx_description
1 polymer ?
#
loop_
_entity_poly.entity_id
_entity_poly.type
_entity_poly.pdbx_seq_one_letter_code
_entity_poly.pdbx_strand_id
1 'polypeptide(L)'
;MTGMTADEVKARSTREEPEDRKIPAEVHGLMMEPNSNQPIVILRLHEHDPEESSVVPIWIGIFEAGAIQLAIEGRDPGRPMTHDLLKNALDLVGAEVIEVVVRAIEGNTFLAVVELVERNGEHRLLDARPSDAIALALRAGAPLFVRQSVADLARVRQSDQADGDGGGEAPVAGTDEKKMKKWLEELDPKTMGKYEM
;
A
#
# COMPACT_ATOMS: atom_id res chain seq x y z
N MET A 1 -43.12 -22.14 3.94
CA MET A 1 -41.90 -21.46 3.43
C MET A 1 -42.32 -20.07 3.03
N THR A 2 -42.30 -19.13 3.97
CA THR A 2 -42.74 -17.76 3.75
C THR A 2 -41.57 -17.01 3.14
N GLY A 3 -41.65 -16.74 1.84
CA GLY A 3 -40.63 -15.97 1.12
C GLY A 3 -40.63 -14.53 1.62
N MET A 4 -39.43 -14.00 1.85
CA MET A 4 -39.23 -12.58 2.15
C MET A 4 -39.71 -11.73 0.98
N THR A 5 -40.34 -10.60 1.29
CA THR A 5 -40.90 -9.66 0.31
C THR A 5 -39.79 -8.85 -0.36
N ALA A 6 -40.03 -8.36 -1.59
CA ALA A 6 -39.07 -7.55 -2.33
C ALA A 6 -38.63 -6.27 -1.58
N ASP A 7 -39.51 -5.75 -0.70
CA ASP A 7 -39.21 -4.60 0.16
C ASP A 7 -38.26 -4.96 1.32
N GLU A 8 -38.31 -6.18 1.85
CA GLU A 8 -37.35 -6.67 2.86
C GLU A 8 -35.96 -6.93 2.27
N VAL A 9 -35.89 -7.33 1.00
CA VAL A 9 -34.63 -7.45 0.25
C VAL A 9 -34.03 -6.07 -0.04
N LYS A 10 -34.88 -5.08 -0.37
CA LYS A 10 -34.46 -3.71 -0.64
C LYS A 10 -34.04 -2.94 0.62
N ALA A 11 -34.68 -3.22 1.76
CA ALA A 11 -34.34 -2.62 3.06
C ALA A 11 -33.02 -3.13 3.66
N ARG A 12 -32.51 -4.28 3.21
CA ARG A 12 -31.17 -4.77 3.58
C ARG A 12 -30.05 -4.12 2.76
N SER A 13 -30.39 -3.47 1.65
CA SER A 13 -29.46 -2.88 0.67
C SER A 13 -29.12 -1.40 0.92
N THR A 14 -29.57 -0.82 2.05
CA THR A 14 -29.30 0.60 2.40
C THR A 14 -28.70 0.75 3.79
N ARG A 15 -28.06 -0.28 4.35
CA ARG A 15 -27.01 -0.02 5.33
C ARG A 15 -25.80 0.43 4.52
N GLU A 16 -25.65 1.73 4.35
CA GLU A 16 -24.35 2.32 4.09
C GLU A 16 -23.45 1.83 5.23
N GLU A 17 -22.66 0.79 4.96
CA GLU A 17 -21.46 0.50 5.72
C GLU A 17 -20.73 1.84 5.89
N PRO A 18 -20.27 2.22 7.10
CA PRO A 18 -19.52 3.45 7.24
C PRO A 18 -18.39 3.41 6.20
N GLU A 19 -18.35 4.40 5.29
CA GLU A 19 -17.39 4.40 4.20
C GLU A 19 -15.99 4.16 4.78
N ASP A 20 -15.40 3.02 4.45
CA ASP A 20 -14.10 2.60 4.97
C ASP A 20 -13.07 3.69 4.64
N ARG A 21 -12.71 4.49 5.65
CA ARG A 21 -12.01 5.75 5.42
C ARG A 21 -10.64 5.53 4.79
N LYS A 22 -10.21 6.48 3.97
CA LYS A 22 -8.85 6.55 3.44
C LYS A 22 -7.95 7.29 4.45
N ILE A 23 -6.88 6.64 4.89
CA ILE A 23 -5.83 7.25 5.70
C ILE A 23 -4.71 7.69 4.75
N PRO A 24 -4.29 8.97 4.76
CA PRO A 24 -3.14 9.41 3.97
C PRO A 24 -1.89 8.63 4.36
N ALA A 25 -1.10 8.24 3.39
CA ALA A 25 0.10 7.46 3.60
C ALA A 25 1.26 7.94 2.74
N GLU A 26 2.47 7.67 3.21
CA GLU A 26 3.69 7.93 2.47
C GLU A 26 4.60 6.71 2.49
N VAL A 27 5.46 6.59 1.48
CA VAL A 27 6.52 5.58 1.50
C VAL A 27 7.57 6.03 2.52
N HIS A 28 7.62 5.33 3.64
CA HIS A 28 8.57 5.63 4.70
C HIS A 28 9.96 5.10 4.37
N GLY A 29 10.04 3.92 3.77
CA GLY A 29 11.30 3.29 3.39
C GLY A 29 11.14 1.94 2.69
N LEU A 30 12.26 1.45 2.16
CA LEU A 30 12.41 0.10 1.60
C LEU A 30 13.47 -0.65 2.42
N MET A 31 13.22 -1.93 2.70
CA MET A 31 14.14 -2.76 3.46
C MET A 31 14.16 -4.20 2.94
N MET A 32 15.19 -4.95 3.29
CA MET A 32 15.29 -6.38 3.00
C MET A 32 14.98 -7.17 4.26
N GLU A 33 14.08 -8.14 4.16
CA GLU A 33 13.83 -9.07 5.25
C GLU A 33 15.11 -9.91 5.51
N PRO A 34 15.62 -9.99 6.75
CA PRO A 34 16.92 -10.61 7.02
C PRO A 34 17.05 -12.09 6.62
N ASN A 35 15.94 -12.84 6.68
CA ASN A 35 15.96 -14.29 6.49
C ASN A 35 15.69 -14.69 5.03
N SER A 36 14.69 -14.09 4.40
CA SER A 36 14.32 -14.42 3.01
C SER A 36 15.02 -13.56 1.97
N ASN A 37 15.66 -12.47 2.40
CA ASN A 37 16.16 -11.42 1.51
C ASN A 37 15.06 -10.90 0.57
N GLN A 38 13.81 -10.89 1.03
CA GLN A 38 12.68 -10.36 0.30
C GLN A 38 12.52 -8.86 0.62
N PRO A 39 12.36 -7.99 -0.39
CA PRO A 39 12.11 -6.58 -0.18
C PRO A 39 10.74 -6.32 0.47
N ILE A 40 10.71 -5.34 1.36
CA ILE A 40 9.51 -4.84 2.03
C ILE A 40 9.47 -3.32 1.82
N VAL A 41 8.34 -2.82 1.32
CA VAL A 41 8.03 -1.38 1.37
C VAL A 41 7.25 -1.08 2.64
N ILE A 42 7.69 -0.06 3.37
CA ILE A 42 7.03 0.39 4.60
C ILE A 42 6.23 1.63 4.27
N LEU A 43 4.91 1.56 4.44
CA LEU A 43 4.03 2.72 4.36
C LEU A 43 3.82 3.28 5.76
N ARG A 44 4.06 4.58 5.96
CA ARG A 44 3.68 5.30 7.18
C ARG A 44 2.30 5.91 6.97
N LEU A 45 1.40 5.67 7.92
CA LEU A 45 0.04 6.19 7.92
C LEU A 45 -0.04 7.47 8.76
N HIS A 46 -0.58 8.53 8.16
CA HIS A 46 -0.84 9.81 8.81
C HIS A 46 -2.23 9.80 9.42
N GLU A 47 -2.33 9.25 10.63
CA GLU A 47 -3.54 9.24 11.44
C GLU A 47 -3.89 10.65 11.95
N HIS A 48 -5.14 10.85 12.37
CA HIS A 48 -5.57 12.14 12.94
C HIS A 48 -4.88 12.44 14.27
N ASP A 49 -4.51 11.42 15.04
CA ASP A 49 -3.67 11.55 16.21
C ASP A 49 -2.20 11.31 15.80
N PRO A 50 -1.32 12.34 15.89
CA PRO A 50 0.09 12.20 15.55
C PRO A 50 0.83 11.13 16.36
N GLU A 51 0.35 10.85 17.58
CA GLU A 51 0.93 9.82 18.45
C GLU A 51 0.53 8.39 18.02
N GLU A 52 -0.44 8.26 17.11
CA GLU A 52 -0.92 6.98 16.55
C GLU A 52 -0.31 6.66 15.17
N SER A 53 0.71 7.41 14.72
CA SER A 53 1.40 7.12 13.45
C SER A 53 1.84 5.66 13.41
N SER A 54 1.23 4.89 12.51
CA SER A 54 1.45 3.46 12.38
C SER A 54 2.02 3.12 11.01
N VAL A 55 2.56 1.90 10.87
CA VAL A 55 3.16 1.46 9.62
C VAL A 55 2.49 0.19 9.07
N VAL A 56 2.43 0.12 7.74
CA VAL A 56 1.96 -1.04 6.99
C VAL A 56 3.12 -1.58 6.15
N PRO A 57 3.71 -2.73 6.51
CA PRO A 57 4.69 -3.41 5.69
C PRO A 57 4.02 -4.18 4.56
N ILE A 58 4.54 -4.04 3.34
CA ILE A 58 4.09 -4.79 2.16
C ILE A 58 5.31 -5.44 1.50
N TRP A 59 5.33 -6.77 1.46
CA TRP A 59 6.36 -7.53 0.76
C TRP A 59 6.16 -7.38 -0.75
N ILE A 60 7.24 -7.08 -1.46
CA ILE A 60 7.25 -6.86 -2.91
C ILE A 60 8.42 -7.62 -3.55
N GLY A 61 8.44 -7.68 -4.88
CA GLY A 61 9.57 -8.25 -5.61
C GLY A 61 10.74 -7.27 -5.73
N ILE A 62 11.92 -7.81 -6.05
CA ILE A 62 13.16 -7.01 -6.16
C ILE A 62 13.12 -5.98 -7.28
N PHE A 63 12.45 -6.29 -8.39
CA PHE A 63 12.31 -5.36 -9.51
C PHE A 63 11.35 -4.22 -9.17
N GLU A 64 10.27 -4.53 -8.46
CA GLU A 64 9.33 -3.54 -7.94
C GLU A 64 10.01 -2.61 -6.92
N ALA A 65 10.80 -3.16 -6.00
CA ALA A 65 11.55 -2.37 -5.03
C ALA A 65 12.50 -1.39 -5.72
N GLY A 66 13.24 -1.84 -6.74
CA GLY A 66 14.11 -0.97 -7.55
C GLY A 66 13.34 0.14 -8.27
N ALA A 67 12.14 -0.14 -8.79
CA ALA A 67 11.30 0.85 -9.46
C ALA A 67 10.78 1.94 -8.50
N ILE A 68 10.45 1.57 -7.26
CA ILE A 68 10.06 2.49 -6.19
C ILE A 68 11.26 3.31 -5.72
N GLN A 69 12.39 2.66 -5.43
CA GLN A 69 13.63 3.33 -4.98
C GLN A 69 14.07 4.42 -5.96
N LEU A 70 14.10 4.10 -7.26
CA LEU A 70 14.46 5.07 -8.30
C LEU A 70 13.54 6.30 -8.31
N ALA A 71 12.24 6.09 -8.04
CA ALA A 71 11.26 7.17 -7.94
C ALA A 71 11.47 8.03 -6.68
N ILE A 72 11.75 7.42 -5.54
CA ILE A 72 12.06 8.12 -4.28
C ILE A 72 13.30 9.00 -4.45
N GLU A 73 14.33 8.50 -5.12
CA GLU A 73 15.56 9.25 -5.35
C GLU A 73 15.40 10.42 -6.33
N GLY A 74 14.28 10.49 -7.06
CA GLY A 74 14.04 11.52 -8.08
C GLY A 74 15.10 11.55 -9.18
N ARG A 75 15.80 10.42 -9.42
CA ARG A 75 16.85 10.34 -10.44
C ARG A 75 16.22 10.19 -11.83
N ASP A 76 16.74 10.94 -12.79
CA ASP A 76 16.42 10.75 -14.21
C ASP A 76 17.29 9.63 -14.80
N PRO A 77 16.71 8.49 -15.20
CA PRO A 77 17.44 7.38 -15.82
C PRO A 77 17.88 7.68 -17.27
N GLY A 78 17.58 8.86 -17.84
CA GLY A 78 17.92 9.28 -19.20
C GLY A 78 17.00 8.70 -20.29
N ARG A 79 16.24 7.65 -19.97
CA ARG A 79 15.18 7.07 -20.80
C ARG A 79 14.01 6.62 -19.90
N PRO A 80 12.75 6.78 -20.30
CA PRO A 80 11.61 6.38 -19.49
C PRO A 80 11.66 4.90 -19.12
N MET A 81 11.54 4.59 -17.82
CA MET A 81 11.31 3.24 -17.33
C MET A 81 9.83 2.88 -17.46
N THR A 82 9.45 1.66 -17.08
CA THR A 82 8.08 1.15 -17.28
C THR A 82 6.99 2.05 -16.69
N HIS A 83 7.15 2.51 -15.45
CA HIS A 83 6.17 3.38 -14.80
C HIS A 83 6.20 4.81 -15.35
N ASP A 84 7.35 5.29 -15.84
CA ASP A 84 7.43 6.58 -16.55
C ASP A 84 6.70 6.50 -17.89
N LEU A 85 6.88 5.40 -18.62
CA LEU A 85 6.18 5.12 -19.87
C LEU A 85 4.67 5.07 -19.65
N LEU A 86 4.21 4.40 -18.59
CA LEU A 86 2.79 4.33 -18.24
C LEU A 86 2.23 5.73 -17.91
N LYS A 87 2.92 6.50 -17.07
CA LYS A 87 2.54 7.88 -16.74
C LYS A 87 2.42 8.74 -18.01
N ASN A 88 3.43 8.69 -18.88
CA ASN A 88 3.42 9.43 -20.15
C ASN A 88 2.30 8.97 -21.08
N ALA A 89 1.98 7.67 -21.11
CA ALA A 89 0.86 7.15 -21.90
C ALA A 89 -0.49 7.67 -21.40
N LEU A 90 -0.69 7.73 -20.07
CA LEU A 90 -1.88 8.31 -19.45
C LEU A 90 -2.02 9.80 -19.79
N ASP A 91 -0.95 10.58 -19.67
CA ASP A 91 -0.94 12.00 -20.04
C ASP A 91 -1.36 12.22 -21.51
N LEU A 92 -0.83 11.39 -22.42
CA LEU A 92 -1.11 11.50 -23.86
C LEU A 92 -2.59 11.26 -24.18
N VAL A 93 -3.21 10.29 -23.52
CA VAL A 93 -4.66 10.01 -23.69
C VAL A 93 -5.54 10.95 -22.86
N GLY A 94 -4.94 11.81 -22.02
CA GLY A 94 -5.66 12.76 -21.19
C GLY A 94 -6.30 12.12 -19.96
N ALA A 95 -5.67 11.10 -19.40
CA ALA A 95 -6.01 10.55 -18.09
C ALA A 95 -4.97 11.01 -17.06
N GLU A 96 -5.42 11.56 -15.94
CA GLU A 96 -4.56 12.00 -14.84
C GLU A 96 -4.71 11.06 -13.65
N VAL A 97 -3.59 10.73 -12.99
CA VAL A 97 -3.60 9.94 -11.75
C VAL A 97 -3.94 10.86 -10.59
N ILE A 98 -5.13 10.69 -10.01
CA ILE A 98 -5.62 11.54 -8.92
C ILE A 98 -5.14 11.04 -7.56
N GLU A 99 -5.16 9.73 -7.35
CA GLU A 99 -4.69 9.10 -6.12
C GLU A 99 -4.47 7.61 -6.33
N VAL A 100 -3.79 6.98 -5.38
CA VAL A 100 -3.69 5.53 -5.28
C VAL A 100 -4.13 5.07 -3.90
N VAL A 101 -4.82 3.95 -3.84
CA VAL A 101 -5.40 3.42 -2.59
C VAL A 101 -5.06 1.96 -2.44
N VAL A 102 -4.37 1.58 -1.36
CA VAL A 102 -4.29 0.19 -0.91
C VAL A 102 -5.63 -0.14 -0.25
N ARG A 103 -6.48 -0.89 -0.97
CA ARG A 103 -7.92 -0.98 -0.70
C ARG A 103 -8.37 -2.21 0.07
N ALA A 104 -7.61 -3.30 0.01
CA ALA A 104 -8.01 -4.55 0.63
C ALA A 104 -6.81 -5.48 0.84
N ILE A 105 -7.01 -6.49 1.70
CA ILE A 105 -6.14 -7.65 1.82
C ILE A 105 -7.02 -8.89 1.62
N GLU A 106 -6.71 -9.70 0.63
CA GLU A 106 -7.38 -10.97 0.36
C GLU A 106 -6.38 -12.11 0.58
N GLY A 107 -6.65 -13.00 1.54
CA GLY A 107 -5.65 -13.97 1.98
C GLY A 107 -4.38 -13.27 2.45
N ASN A 108 -3.24 -13.50 1.79
CA ASN A 108 -1.98 -12.81 2.08
C ASN A 108 -1.60 -11.75 1.03
N THR A 109 -2.56 -11.32 0.21
CA THR A 109 -2.31 -10.44 -0.93
C THR A 109 -2.96 -9.09 -0.72
N PHE A 110 -2.14 -8.04 -0.69
CA PHE A 110 -2.61 -6.66 -0.71
C PHE A 110 -3.09 -6.28 -2.11
N LEU A 111 -4.23 -5.58 -2.17
CA LEU A 111 -4.83 -5.08 -3.41
C LEU A 111 -4.81 -3.55 -3.40
N ALA A 112 -4.51 -2.95 -4.56
CA ALA A 112 -4.54 -1.51 -4.73
C ALA A 112 -5.36 -1.10 -5.94
N VAL A 113 -5.75 0.16 -5.97
CA VAL A 113 -6.35 0.80 -7.14
C VAL A 113 -5.65 2.12 -7.41
N VAL A 114 -5.56 2.45 -8.70
CA VAL A 114 -5.17 3.78 -9.18
C VAL A 114 -6.46 4.46 -9.63
N GLU A 115 -6.79 5.58 -8.99
CA GLU A 115 -7.90 6.41 -9.41
C GLU A 115 -7.43 7.40 -10.47
N LEU A 116 -8.10 7.38 -11.62
CA LEU A 116 -7.82 8.24 -12.75
C LEU A 116 -9.00 9.17 -13.01
N VAL A 117 -8.72 10.37 -13.52
CA VAL A 117 -9.74 11.23 -14.12
C VAL A 117 -9.44 11.43 -15.60
N GLU A 118 -10.46 11.22 -16.45
CA GLU A 118 -10.40 11.50 -17.89
C GLU A 118 -10.70 12.99 -18.18
N ARG A 119 -10.36 13.48 -19.38
CA ARG A 119 -10.65 14.89 -19.79
C ARG A 119 -12.12 15.29 -19.73
N ASN A 120 -13.04 14.34 -19.81
CA ASN A 120 -14.49 14.57 -19.67
C ASN A 120 -14.95 14.67 -18.20
N GLY A 121 -14.04 14.51 -17.23
CA GLY A 121 -14.32 14.48 -15.80
C GLY A 121 -14.79 13.12 -15.28
N GLU A 122 -14.80 12.07 -16.11
CA GLU A 122 -15.16 10.73 -15.66
C GLU A 122 -14.03 10.12 -14.83
N HIS A 123 -14.39 9.58 -13.67
CA HIS A 123 -13.48 8.83 -12.81
C HIS A 123 -13.40 7.38 -13.27
N ARG A 124 -12.19 6.82 -13.29
CA ARG A 124 -11.91 5.42 -13.59
C ARG A 124 -11.08 4.81 -12.47
N LEU A 125 -11.38 3.56 -12.14
CA LEU A 125 -10.57 2.78 -11.22
C LEU A 125 -9.79 1.74 -12.02
N LEU A 126 -8.47 1.78 -11.92
CA LEU A 126 -7.56 0.79 -12.49
C LEU A 126 -7.08 -0.12 -11.36
N ASP A 127 -7.39 -1.41 -11.44
CA ASP A 127 -6.88 -2.40 -10.50
C ASP A 127 -5.35 -2.55 -10.65
N ALA A 128 -4.64 -2.61 -9.54
CA ALA A 128 -3.18 -2.66 -9.52
C ALA A 128 -2.63 -3.43 -8.32
N ARG A 129 -1.43 -3.97 -8.46
CA ARG A 129 -0.63 -4.38 -7.31
C ARG A 129 -0.18 -3.13 -6.54
N PRO A 130 -0.06 -3.17 -5.20
CA PRO A 130 0.41 -2.03 -4.42
C PRO A 130 1.75 -1.49 -4.91
N SER A 131 2.69 -2.36 -5.27
CA SER A 131 4.00 -1.97 -5.79
C SER A 131 3.92 -1.07 -7.04
N ASP A 132 3.06 -1.42 -7.99
CA ASP A 132 2.90 -0.67 -9.24
C ASP A 132 2.17 0.66 -9.00
N ALA A 133 1.13 0.63 -8.17
CA ALA A 133 0.37 1.82 -7.78
C ALA A 133 1.28 2.84 -7.07
N ILE A 134 2.09 2.39 -6.10
CA ILE A 134 3.05 3.23 -5.38
C ILE A 134 4.10 3.81 -6.35
N ALA A 135 4.70 2.98 -7.20
CA ALA A 135 5.70 3.43 -8.16
C ALA A 135 5.17 4.45 -9.18
N LEU A 136 3.89 4.32 -9.57
CA LEU A 136 3.20 5.28 -10.44
C LEU A 136 2.85 6.57 -9.69
N ALA A 137 2.32 6.48 -8.47
CA ALA A 137 1.96 7.64 -7.66
C ALA A 137 3.15 8.56 -7.39
N LEU A 138 4.31 7.99 -7.03
CA LEU A 138 5.54 8.75 -6.82
C LEU A 138 5.97 9.54 -8.08
N ARG A 139 5.79 8.97 -9.27
CA ARG A 139 6.12 9.62 -10.56
C ARG A 139 5.08 10.63 -11.01
N ALA A 140 3.81 10.38 -10.69
CA ALA A 140 2.71 11.30 -10.98
C ALA A 140 2.63 12.44 -9.96
N GLY A 141 3.29 12.33 -8.81
CA GLY A 141 3.10 13.24 -7.68
C GLY A 141 1.71 13.09 -7.03
N ALA A 142 1.07 11.92 -7.21
CA ALA A 142 -0.27 11.66 -6.72
C ALA A 142 -0.25 11.19 -5.24
N PRO A 143 -1.23 11.58 -4.42
CA PRO A 143 -1.36 11.11 -3.05
C PRO A 143 -1.59 9.60 -2.96
N LEU A 144 -1.02 8.99 -1.92
CA LEU A 144 -1.17 7.58 -1.57
C LEU A 144 -2.04 7.47 -0.31
N PHE A 145 -2.96 6.52 -0.32
CA PHE A 145 -3.84 6.20 0.80
C PHE A 145 -3.84 4.71 1.11
N VAL A 146 -4.19 4.40 2.35
CA VAL A 146 -4.51 3.04 2.80
C VAL A 146 -5.89 3.07 3.45
N ARG A 147 -6.75 2.09 3.16
CA ARG A 147 -8.05 2.01 3.83
C ARG A 147 -7.90 1.62 5.31
N GLN A 148 -8.79 2.12 6.17
CA GLN A 148 -8.78 1.80 7.59
C GLN A 148 -8.83 0.29 7.83
N SER A 149 -9.70 -0.43 7.11
CA SER A 149 -9.80 -1.89 7.23
C SER A 149 -8.48 -2.61 6.93
N VAL A 150 -7.69 -2.10 6.00
CA VAL A 150 -6.36 -2.62 5.65
C VAL A 150 -5.37 -2.33 6.78
N ALA A 151 -5.39 -1.12 7.33
CA ALA A 151 -4.52 -0.73 8.44
C ALA A 151 -4.80 -1.60 9.68
N ASP A 152 -6.07 -1.80 10.03
CA ASP A 152 -6.50 -2.60 11.18
C ASP A 152 -6.09 -4.06 11.02
N LEU A 153 -6.32 -4.66 9.85
CA LEU A 153 -5.94 -6.05 9.59
C LEU A 153 -4.41 -6.22 9.56
N ALA A 154 -3.67 -5.25 9.03
CA ALA A 154 -2.21 -5.26 9.06
C ALA A 154 -1.66 -5.22 10.49
N ARG A 155 -2.30 -4.45 11.39
CA ARG A 155 -1.93 -4.38 12.82
C ARG A 155 -2.16 -5.71 13.53
N VAL A 156 -3.32 -6.35 13.32
CA VAL A 156 -3.63 -7.66 13.93
C VAL A 156 -2.63 -8.73 13.49
N ARG A 157 -2.24 -8.74 12.22
CA ARG A 157 -1.22 -9.70 11.73
C ARG A 157 0.16 -9.48 12.34
N GLN A 158 0.51 -8.23 12.65
CA GLN A 158 1.77 -7.92 13.36
C GLN A 158 1.74 -8.42 14.80
N SER A 159 0.59 -8.33 15.50
CA SER A 159 0.45 -8.85 16.86
C SER A 159 0.37 -10.38 16.93
N ASP A 160 -0.34 -11.03 16.00
CA ASP A 160 -0.48 -12.50 16.00
C ASP A 160 0.87 -13.21 15.75
N GLN A 161 1.79 -12.58 15.01
CA GLN A 161 3.14 -13.09 14.82
C GLN A 161 4.04 -12.91 16.06
N ALA A 162 3.63 -12.09 17.04
CA ALA A 162 4.39 -11.89 18.28
C ALA A 162 4.06 -12.93 19.36
N ASP A 163 2.89 -13.56 19.31
CA ASP A 163 2.34 -14.42 20.40
C ASP A 163 2.24 -15.92 20.06
N GLY A 164 2.65 -16.37 18.86
CA GLY A 164 2.43 -17.75 18.38
C GLY A 164 3.61 -18.73 18.50
N ASP A 165 3.50 -19.69 19.43
CA ASP A 165 4.21 -20.99 19.43
C ASP A 165 3.80 -21.85 18.21
N GLY A 166 4.74 -22.61 17.66
CA GLY A 166 4.72 -23.11 16.29
C GLY A 166 3.66 -24.17 15.97
N GLY A 167 3.04 -24.06 14.79
CA GLY A 167 2.17 -25.10 14.24
C GLY A 167 1.56 -24.83 12.86
N GLY A 168 2.33 -25.03 11.78
CA GLY A 168 1.89 -25.55 10.47
C GLY A 168 1.06 -24.68 9.51
N GLU A 169 1.72 -23.88 8.66
CA GLU A 169 1.95 -24.11 7.20
C GLU A 169 2.67 -22.88 6.60
N ALA A 170 3.86 -23.12 6.03
CA ALA A 170 4.89 -22.19 5.50
C ALA A 170 5.54 -21.21 6.52
N PRO A 171 6.89 -21.13 6.62
CA PRO A 171 7.57 -20.41 7.68
C PRO A 171 7.70 -18.92 7.35
N VAL A 172 7.09 -18.04 8.16
CA VAL A 172 7.56 -16.65 8.31
C VAL A 172 7.54 -16.33 9.79
N ALA A 173 8.52 -16.85 10.51
CA ALA A 173 8.75 -16.55 11.92
C ALA A 173 10.17 -15.99 12.05
N GLY A 174 10.27 -14.69 12.36
CA GLY A 174 11.57 -14.09 12.62
C GLY A 174 11.64 -12.57 12.60
N THR A 175 10.64 -11.85 13.11
CA THR A 175 10.84 -10.44 13.48
C THR A 175 10.17 -10.16 14.81
N ASP A 176 11.00 -10.13 15.85
CA ASP A 176 10.66 -9.67 17.20
C ASP A 176 10.05 -8.26 17.08
N GLU A 177 8.78 -8.10 17.45
CA GLU A 177 8.03 -6.85 17.37
C GLU A 177 8.77 -5.70 18.08
N LYS A 178 9.50 -6.01 19.16
CA LYS A 178 10.35 -5.05 19.87
C LYS A 178 11.57 -4.66 19.06
N LYS A 179 12.13 -5.56 18.24
CA LYS A 179 13.18 -5.20 17.28
C LYS A 179 12.61 -4.37 16.15
N MET A 180 11.43 -4.70 15.62
CA MET A 180 10.80 -3.90 14.56
C MET A 180 10.44 -2.50 15.04
N LYS A 181 9.78 -2.36 16.21
CA LYS A 181 9.46 -1.05 16.82
C LYS A 181 10.72 -0.25 17.18
N LYS A 182 11.67 -0.87 17.88
CA LYS A 182 12.94 -0.21 18.23
C LYS A 182 13.74 0.19 16.98
N TRP A 183 13.68 -0.60 15.92
CA TRP A 183 14.35 -0.28 14.66
C TRP A 183 13.61 0.80 13.85
N LEU A 184 12.27 0.82 13.86
CA LEU A 184 11.45 1.91 13.33
C LEU A 184 11.69 3.24 14.07
N GLU A 185 11.95 3.19 15.38
CA GLU A 185 12.34 4.34 16.20
C GLU A 185 13.80 4.79 15.96
N GLU A 186 14.70 3.87 15.61
CA GLU A 186 16.13 4.12 15.35
C GLU A 186 16.42 4.58 13.89
N LEU A 187 15.45 4.52 12.99
CA LEU A 187 15.59 4.95 11.60
C LEU A 187 15.59 6.49 11.47
N ASP A 188 16.79 7.08 11.36
CA ASP A 188 16.96 8.49 10.96
C ASP A 188 16.43 8.70 9.53
N PRO A 189 15.53 9.67 9.28
CA PRO A 189 15.06 10.01 7.94
C PRO A 189 16.17 10.24 6.91
N LYS A 190 17.38 10.60 7.36
CA LYS A 190 18.53 10.90 6.50
C LYS A 190 19.30 9.67 6.00
N THR A 191 19.11 8.49 6.60
CA THR A 191 19.79 7.24 6.19
C THR A 191 18.95 6.35 5.28
N MET A 192 17.63 6.56 5.23
CA MET A 192 16.66 5.80 4.41
C MET A 192 16.86 5.90 2.89
N GLY A 193 17.57 6.91 2.40
CA GLY A 193 17.72 7.20 0.96
C GLY A 193 18.98 6.63 0.30
N LYS A 194 19.78 5.80 0.99
CA LYS A 194 21.03 5.26 0.45
C LYS A 194 21.04 3.74 0.53
N TYR A 195 20.41 3.09 -0.44
CA TYR A 195 20.77 1.71 -0.78
C TYR A 195 21.76 1.75 -1.94
N GLU A 196 23.01 1.34 -1.69
CA GLU A 196 23.90 0.94 -2.78
C GLU A 196 23.51 -0.48 -3.18
N MET A 197 23.22 -0.66 -4.48
CA MET A 197 23.10 -1.99 -5.10
C MET A 197 24.46 -2.66 -5.26
#